data_AF-A0A0C9URQ4-F1
#
_entry.id   AF-A0A0C9URQ4-F1
#
_cell.length_a   1.000
_cell.length_b   1.000
_cell.length_c   1.000
_cell.angle_alpha   90.00
_cell.angle_beta   90.00
_cell.angle_gamma   90.00
#
_symmetry.space_group_name_H-M   'P 1'
#
loop_
_entity.id
_entity.type
_entity.pdbx_description
1 polymer ?
#
loop_
_entity_poly.entity_id
_entity_poly.type
_entity_poly.pdbx_seq_one_letter_code
_entity_poly.pdbx_strand_id
1 'polypeptide(L)'
;SVLDHNPLVDGTLLRFHYCQNQEHKKDSRKSMKPGVKHRDNEGMDRFRSIFVLVEHHHPRVKYFQVDLLREALEKIHNNIWAVPCALAAKIRKDFTYVTSQQVYLTWVTLSETLWKRVEDQLESATTLLREMYEDADILQVETVAGVTALGWGLKQISKSLEGKIVAIAI
;
A
#
# COMPACT_ATOMS: atom_id res chain seq x y z
N SER A 1 17.54 -29.43 27.82
CA SER A 1 18.31 -30.25 26.84
C SER A 1 17.76 -29.97 25.45
N VAL A 2 18.64 -29.85 24.45
CA VAL A 2 18.24 -29.67 23.03
C VAL A 2 18.27 -31.06 22.38
N LEU A 3 17.19 -31.42 21.68
CA LEU A 3 17.13 -32.61 20.85
C LEU A 3 17.01 -32.14 19.41
N ASP A 4 18.07 -32.33 18.63
CA ASP A 4 18.03 -32.12 17.18
C ASP A 4 17.44 -33.38 16.53
N HIS A 5 16.41 -33.22 15.70
CA HIS A 5 15.78 -34.32 14.98
C HIS A 5 16.20 -34.35 13.51
N ASN A 6 16.03 -35.51 12.88
CA ASN A 6 16.35 -35.72 11.47
C ASN A 6 15.57 -34.71 10.58
N PRO A 7 16.20 -34.15 9.55
CA PRO A 7 15.55 -33.23 8.63
C PRO A 7 14.34 -33.88 7.94
N LEU A 8 13.30 -33.08 7.71
CA LEU A 8 12.14 -33.50 6.92
C LEU A 8 12.54 -33.66 5.45
N VAL A 9 11.70 -34.35 4.67
CA VAL A 9 11.93 -34.70 3.26
C VAL A 9 12.21 -33.46 2.37
N ASP A 10 11.77 -32.28 2.79
CA ASP A 10 11.98 -30.99 2.13
C ASP A 10 13.25 -30.23 2.57
N GLY A 11 14.07 -30.83 3.44
CA GLY A 11 15.30 -30.23 3.98
C GLY A 11 15.09 -29.31 5.18
N THR A 12 13.85 -29.18 5.69
CA THR A 12 13.57 -28.36 6.88
C THR A 12 14.08 -29.05 8.15
N LEU A 13 14.90 -28.34 8.92
CA LEU A 13 15.34 -28.74 10.26
C LEU A 13 14.46 -28.09 11.32
N LEU A 14 13.90 -28.91 12.21
CA LEU A 14 13.12 -28.45 13.35
C LEU A 14 13.99 -28.57 14.61
N ARG A 15 14.23 -27.42 15.27
CA ARG A 15 14.90 -27.36 16.56
C ARG A 15 13.90 -26.96 17.63
N PHE A 16 13.76 -27.78 18.66
CA PHE A 16 12.87 -27.51 19.78
C PHE A 16 13.65 -26.98 20.97
N HIS A 17 13.24 -25.83 21.50
CA HIS A 17 13.74 -25.29 22.76
C HIS A 17 12.79 -25.66 23.90
N TYR A 18 13.26 -26.46 24.85
CA TYR A 18 12.52 -26.79 26.07
C TYR A 18 12.69 -25.66 27.09
N CYS A 19 11.75 -24.72 27.14
CA CYS A 19 11.79 -23.59 28.08
C CYS A 19 11.23 -23.99 29.47
N GLN A 20 12.08 -24.61 30.29
CA GLN A 20 11.95 -24.58 31.76
C GLN A 20 13.11 -23.78 32.39
N ASN A 21 13.54 -22.69 31.75
CA ASN A 21 14.60 -21.87 32.33
C ASN A 21 14.01 -20.91 33.38
N GLN A 22 14.25 -21.20 34.67
CA GLN A 22 13.81 -20.37 35.78
C GLN A 22 14.29 -18.92 35.66
N GLU A 23 15.43 -18.70 35.00
CA GLU A 23 16.08 -17.38 34.82
C GLU A 23 15.25 -16.37 34.01
N HIS A 24 14.28 -16.82 33.20
CA HIS A 24 13.43 -15.94 32.37
C HIS A 24 11.99 -15.81 32.88
N LYS A 25 11.68 -16.34 34.07
CA LYS A 25 10.34 -16.24 34.65
C LYS A 25 10.12 -14.80 35.13
N LYS A 26 9.17 -14.10 34.53
CA LYS A 26 8.82 -12.73 34.93
C LYS A 26 8.08 -12.76 36.27
N ASP A 27 8.64 -12.12 37.29
CA ASP A 27 8.00 -12.04 38.60
C ASP A 27 6.67 -11.30 38.53
N SER A 28 5.67 -11.86 39.21
CA SER A 28 4.35 -11.23 39.29
C SER A 28 4.41 -9.99 40.19
N ARG A 29 3.72 -8.93 39.78
CA ARG A 29 3.72 -7.66 40.52
C ARG A 29 2.76 -7.76 41.71
N LYS A 30 3.29 -7.70 42.95
CA LYS A 30 2.49 -7.80 44.18
C LYS A 30 1.77 -6.48 44.50
N SER A 31 0.48 -6.56 44.80
CA SER A 31 -0.36 -5.43 45.27
C SER A 31 -0.06 -5.08 46.73
N MET A 32 -0.02 -3.79 47.07
CA MET A 32 0.32 -3.30 48.43
C MET A 32 -0.89 -3.03 49.35
N LYS A 33 -2.10 -3.45 48.96
CA LYS A 33 -3.32 -3.21 49.76
C LYS A 33 -3.40 -4.17 50.97
N PRO A 34 -3.73 -3.69 52.17
CA PRO A 34 -3.82 -4.53 53.37
C PRO A 34 -4.94 -5.56 53.24
N GLY A 35 -4.65 -6.82 53.61
CA GLY A 35 -5.58 -7.95 53.55
C GLY A 35 -5.61 -8.72 52.23
N VAL A 36 -4.85 -8.30 51.21
CA VAL A 36 -4.80 -9.03 49.92
C VAL A 36 -3.86 -10.23 50.03
N LYS A 37 -4.43 -11.45 50.00
CA LYS A 37 -3.65 -12.69 49.82
C LYS A 37 -3.19 -12.80 48.37
N HIS A 38 -1.88 -12.74 48.12
CA HIS A 38 -1.33 -13.06 46.81
C HIS A 38 -1.46 -14.56 46.56
N ARG A 39 -2.09 -14.92 45.44
CA ARG A 39 -2.01 -16.28 44.91
C ARG A 39 -0.70 -16.38 44.15
N ASP A 40 0.25 -17.15 44.69
CA ASP A 40 1.28 -17.73 43.84
C ASP A 40 0.54 -18.76 42.98
N ASN A 41 0.12 -18.34 41.79
CA ASN A 41 -0.33 -19.29 40.80
C ASN A 41 0.90 -20.13 40.46
N GLU A 42 0.88 -21.43 40.75
CA GLU A 42 1.80 -22.41 40.14
C GLU A 42 1.73 -22.17 38.63
N GLY A 43 2.72 -21.46 38.10
CA GLY A 43 2.68 -21.00 36.72
C GLY A 43 2.69 -22.20 35.79
N MET A 44 1.55 -22.49 35.16
CA MET A 44 1.36 -23.47 34.08
C MET A 44 2.15 -24.79 34.19
N ASP A 45 2.42 -25.31 35.39
CA ASP A 45 3.12 -26.61 35.54
C ASP A 45 2.27 -27.80 35.08
N ARG A 46 0.96 -27.59 34.89
CA ARG A 46 0.00 -28.66 34.59
C ARG A 46 -0.40 -28.76 33.12
N PHE A 47 -0.01 -27.78 32.30
CA PHE A 47 -0.21 -27.87 30.85
C PHE A 47 1.16 -28.02 30.21
N ARG A 48 1.44 -29.21 29.66
CA ARG A 48 2.55 -29.43 28.71
C ARG A 48 2.32 -28.52 27.52
N SER A 49 2.76 -27.29 27.64
CA SER A 49 2.61 -26.25 26.64
C SER A 49 3.82 -26.38 25.72
N ILE A 50 3.61 -26.94 24.54
CA ILE A 50 4.65 -27.01 23.51
C ILE A 50 4.65 -25.66 22.81
N PHE A 51 5.66 -24.85 23.08
CA PHE A 51 5.95 -23.66 22.30
C PHE A 51 6.90 -24.06 21.17
N VAL A 52 6.40 -24.06 19.94
CA VAL A 52 7.23 -24.30 18.76
C VAL A 52 7.82 -22.97 18.32
N LEU A 53 9.12 -22.79 18.56
CA LEU A 53 9.88 -21.71 17.95
C LEU A 53 10.30 -22.15 16.55
N VAL A 54 9.59 -21.69 15.53
CA VAL A 54 9.99 -21.91 14.14
C VAL A 54 11.02 -20.83 13.78
N GLU A 55 12.29 -21.12 13.97
CA GLU A 55 13.36 -20.33 13.38
C GLU A 55 13.50 -20.73 11.90
N HIS A 56 13.01 -19.87 11.02
CA HIS A 56 13.19 -20.02 9.60
C HIS A 56 14.68 -19.83 9.26
N HIS A 57 15.43 -20.94 9.18
CA HIS A 57 16.84 -20.93 8.77
C HIS A 57 17.05 -20.54 7.29
N HIS A 58 15.96 -20.49 6.52
CA HIS A 58 15.90 -19.82 5.23
C HIS A 58 15.07 -18.54 5.36
N PRO A 59 15.54 -17.39 4.85
CA PRO A 59 14.76 -16.16 4.90
C PRO A 59 13.35 -16.46 4.39
N ARG A 60 12.33 -16.16 5.21
CA ARG A 60 10.94 -16.19 4.76
C ARG A 60 10.92 -15.48 3.42
N VAL A 61 10.52 -16.16 2.36
CA VAL A 61 10.22 -15.41 1.16
C VAL A 61 8.97 -14.61 1.49
N LYS A 62 9.15 -13.32 1.76
CA LYS A 62 8.06 -12.34 1.66
C LYS A 62 7.65 -12.33 0.20
N TYR A 63 6.77 -13.21 -0.23
CA TYR A 63 6.29 -13.19 -1.61
C TYR A 63 5.22 -12.12 -1.77
N PHE A 64 5.57 -10.83 -1.71
CA PHE A 64 4.84 -9.76 -2.40
C PHE A 64 5.76 -8.57 -2.70
N GLN A 65 6.72 -8.81 -3.58
CA GLN A 65 6.83 -8.04 -4.82
C GLN A 65 7.09 -9.08 -5.91
N VAL A 66 6.03 -9.76 -6.33
CA VAL A 66 6.03 -10.29 -7.70
C VAL A 66 5.78 -9.03 -8.50
N ASP A 67 6.78 -8.57 -9.27
CA ASP A 67 6.55 -7.59 -10.33
C ASP A 67 5.21 -7.92 -10.95
N LEU A 68 4.26 -6.99 -10.87
CA LEU A 68 2.90 -7.18 -11.36
C LEU A 68 3.03 -7.91 -12.70
N LEU A 69 2.46 -9.13 -12.79
CA LEU A 69 2.65 -9.99 -13.96
C LEU A 69 2.50 -9.16 -15.23
N ARG A 70 3.43 -9.31 -16.18
CA ARG A 70 3.55 -8.41 -17.34
C ARG A 70 2.20 -8.17 -18.02
N GLU A 71 1.38 -9.20 -18.13
CA GLU A 71 0.02 -9.14 -18.68
C GLU A 71 -0.93 -8.22 -17.88
N ALA A 72 -0.86 -8.24 -16.54
CA ALA A 72 -1.62 -7.34 -15.68
C ALA A 72 -1.10 -5.90 -15.80
N LEU A 73 0.22 -5.70 -15.92
CA LEU A 73 0.82 -4.40 -16.16
C LEU A 73 0.39 -3.82 -17.51
N GLU A 74 0.42 -4.62 -18.58
CA GLU A 74 -0.06 -4.25 -19.91
C GLU A 74 -1.56 -3.88 -19.87
N LYS A 75 -2.38 -4.62 -19.11
CA LYS A 75 -3.79 -4.26 -18.92
C LYS A 75 -3.96 -2.92 -18.21
N ILE A 76 -3.15 -2.61 -17.19
CA ILE A 76 -3.18 -1.29 -16.53
C ILE A 76 -2.77 -0.21 -17.54
N HIS A 77 -1.64 -0.40 -18.22
CA HIS A 77 -1.11 0.56 -19.20
C HIS A 77 -2.13 0.86 -20.32
N ASN A 78 -2.73 -0.18 -20.92
CA ASN A 78 -3.71 -0.03 -21.99
C ASN A 78 -5.02 0.63 -21.55
N ASN A 79 -5.24 0.74 -20.24
CA ASN A 79 -6.44 1.35 -19.66
C ASN A 79 -6.06 2.48 -18.68
N ILE A 80 -4.92 3.16 -18.87
CA ILE A 80 -4.39 4.16 -17.93
C ILE A 80 -5.37 5.31 -17.66
N TRP A 81 -6.23 5.64 -18.63
CA TRP A 81 -7.25 6.68 -18.53
C TRP A 81 -8.49 6.28 -17.72
N ALA A 82 -8.59 5.03 -17.26
CA ALA A 82 -9.70 4.56 -16.44
C ALA A 82 -9.47 4.84 -14.95
N VAL A 83 -10.57 4.88 -14.19
CA VAL A 83 -10.52 5.08 -12.73
C VAL A 83 -9.84 3.88 -12.06
N PRO A 84 -8.90 4.08 -11.10
CA PRO A 84 -8.15 3.00 -10.46
C PRO A 84 -9.02 1.90 -9.84
N CYS A 85 -10.16 2.25 -9.25
CA CYS A 85 -11.07 1.27 -8.64
C CYS A 85 -11.73 0.36 -9.70
N ALA A 86 -12.09 0.90 -10.85
CA ALA A 86 -12.65 0.14 -11.97
C ALA A 86 -11.59 -0.78 -12.60
N LEU A 87 -10.35 -0.30 -12.72
CA LEU A 87 -9.20 -1.09 -13.15
C LEU A 87 -8.97 -2.27 -12.20
N ALA A 88 -8.95 -2.02 -10.90
CA ALA A 88 -8.74 -3.06 -9.91
C ALA A 88 -9.83 -4.15 -9.98
N ALA A 89 -11.09 -3.76 -10.17
CA ALA A 89 -12.19 -4.70 -10.34
C ALA A 89 -12.02 -5.56 -11.61
N LYS A 90 -11.59 -4.96 -12.72
CA LYS A 90 -11.36 -5.66 -14.00
C LYS A 90 -10.17 -6.63 -13.89
N ILE A 91 -9.04 -6.17 -13.36
CA ILE A 91 -7.81 -6.96 -13.25
C ILE A 91 -8.00 -8.13 -12.30
N ARG A 92 -8.73 -7.96 -11.20
CA ARG A 92 -8.98 -9.03 -10.23
C ARG A 92 -9.88 -10.16 -10.76
N LYS A 93 -10.66 -9.92 -11.81
CA LYS A 93 -11.42 -11.01 -12.49
C LYS A 93 -10.46 -11.98 -13.18
N ASP A 94 -9.40 -11.45 -13.78
CA ASP A 94 -8.44 -12.23 -14.55
C ASP A 94 -7.24 -12.68 -13.70
N PHE A 95 -6.92 -11.93 -12.65
CA PHE A 95 -5.78 -12.14 -11.76
C PHE A 95 -6.21 -12.00 -10.30
N THR A 96 -6.80 -13.06 -9.75
CA THR A 96 -7.44 -13.07 -8.42
C THR A 96 -6.48 -12.79 -7.25
N TYR A 97 -5.18 -13.04 -7.44
CA TYR A 97 -4.11 -12.79 -6.46
C TYR A 97 -3.60 -11.35 -6.47
N VAL A 98 -3.96 -10.53 -7.48
CA VAL A 98 -3.56 -9.13 -7.55
C VAL A 98 -4.44 -8.30 -6.60
N THR A 99 -3.81 -7.53 -5.74
CA THR A 99 -4.53 -6.65 -4.80
C THR A 99 -4.90 -5.32 -5.46
N SER A 100 -5.98 -4.68 -4.99
CA SER A 100 -6.34 -3.32 -5.42
C SER A 100 -5.23 -2.30 -5.14
N GLN A 101 -4.45 -2.50 -4.06
CA GLN A 101 -3.33 -1.65 -3.72
C GLN A 101 -2.20 -1.75 -4.76
N GLN A 102 -1.87 -2.95 -5.22
CA GLN A 102 -0.89 -3.13 -6.29
C GLN A 102 -1.33 -2.43 -7.58
N VAL A 103 -2.61 -2.59 -7.97
CA VAL A 103 -3.16 -1.92 -9.15
C VAL A 103 -3.09 -0.39 -9.01
N TYR A 104 -3.46 0.14 -7.85
CA TYR A 104 -3.40 1.58 -7.59
C TYR A 104 -1.97 2.10 -7.68
N LEU A 105 -1.01 1.46 -7.00
CA LEU A 105 0.38 1.89 -7.01
C LEU A 105 0.96 1.84 -8.43
N THR A 106 0.73 0.76 -9.18
CA THR A 106 1.18 0.68 -10.58
C THR A 106 0.51 1.75 -11.44
N TRP A 107 -0.79 2.00 -11.27
CA TRP A 107 -1.49 3.06 -12.00
C TRP A 107 -0.92 4.44 -11.68
N VAL A 108 -0.64 4.75 -10.41
CA VAL A 108 -0.04 6.03 -10.01
C VAL A 108 1.31 6.18 -10.69
N THR A 109 2.21 5.19 -10.57
CA THR A 109 3.54 5.23 -11.18
C THR A 109 3.48 5.40 -12.69
N LEU A 110 2.58 4.68 -13.38
CA LEU A 110 2.42 4.82 -14.83
C LEU A 110 1.77 6.15 -15.22
N SER A 111 0.85 6.68 -14.42
CA SER A 111 0.20 7.96 -14.71
C SER A 111 1.16 9.12 -14.48
N GLU A 112 2.01 9.06 -13.46
CA GLU A 112 2.99 10.09 -13.14
C GLU A 112 3.95 10.33 -14.31
N THR A 113 4.33 9.31 -15.09
CA THR A 113 5.16 9.53 -16.27
C THR A 113 4.48 10.37 -17.35
N LEU A 114 3.15 10.43 -17.36
CA LEU A 114 2.37 11.22 -18.31
C LEU A 114 2.34 12.70 -17.91
N TRP A 115 2.08 13.00 -16.64
CA TRP A 115 1.79 14.37 -16.18
C TRP A 115 2.86 15.00 -15.28
N LYS A 116 3.64 14.20 -14.56
CA LYS A 116 4.62 14.70 -13.58
C LYS A 116 5.86 15.21 -14.30
N ARG A 117 6.21 16.47 -14.03
CA ARG A 117 7.42 17.16 -14.53
C ARG A 117 8.30 17.60 -13.37
N VAL A 118 7.66 18.07 -12.30
CA VAL A 118 8.30 18.49 -11.05
C VAL A 118 7.49 17.96 -9.86
N GLU A 119 8.04 18.08 -8.65
CA GLU A 119 7.37 17.61 -7.43
C GLU A 119 6.16 18.45 -7.04
N ASP A 120 6.20 19.76 -7.28
CA ASP A 120 5.05 20.63 -7.05
C ASP A 120 3.96 20.36 -8.10
N GLN A 121 2.76 20.02 -7.65
CA GLN A 121 1.68 19.60 -8.55
C GLN A 121 1.20 20.74 -9.47
N LEU A 122 1.17 21.98 -8.97
CA LEU A 122 0.70 23.13 -9.73
C LEU A 122 1.73 23.56 -10.76
N GLU A 123 3.00 23.58 -10.38
CA GLU A 123 4.11 23.83 -11.29
C GLU A 123 4.22 22.74 -12.35
N SER A 124 4.02 21.48 -11.97
CA SER A 124 4.00 20.34 -12.91
C SER A 124 2.87 20.49 -13.92
N ALA A 125 1.66 20.78 -13.46
CA ALA A 125 0.50 20.99 -14.33
C ALA A 125 0.70 22.22 -15.25
N THR A 126 1.25 23.32 -14.71
CA THR A 126 1.57 24.53 -15.50
C THR A 126 2.60 24.22 -16.58
N THR A 127 3.64 23.46 -16.26
CA THR A 127 4.68 23.05 -17.21
C THR A 127 4.09 22.17 -18.32
N LEU A 128 3.30 21.15 -17.95
CA LEU A 128 2.62 20.29 -18.91
C LEU A 128 1.70 21.07 -19.85
N LEU A 129 0.91 22.02 -19.33
CA LEU A 129 0.03 22.85 -20.16
C LEU A 129 0.79 23.77 -21.12
N ARG A 130 1.98 24.25 -20.71
CA ARG A 130 2.87 25.01 -21.60
C ARG A 130 3.48 24.13 -22.70
N GLU A 131 3.81 22.88 -22.40
CA GLU A 131 4.24 21.90 -23.42
C GLU A 131 3.12 21.65 -24.44
N MET A 132 1.86 21.61 -23.98
CA MET A 132 0.67 21.38 -24.80
C MET A 132 -0.01 22.67 -25.30
N TYR A 133 0.77 23.74 -25.53
CA TYR A 133 0.24 25.07 -25.89
C TYR A 133 -0.60 25.08 -27.17
N GLU A 134 -0.47 24.08 -28.06
CA GLU A 134 -1.28 23.96 -29.27
C GLU A 134 -2.72 23.54 -28.96
N ASP A 135 -2.91 22.68 -27.96
CA ASP A 135 -4.19 22.05 -27.61
C ASP A 135 -4.89 22.68 -26.41
N ALA A 136 -4.13 23.30 -25.51
CA ALA A 136 -4.61 23.87 -24.26
C ALA A 136 -4.19 25.33 -24.06
N ASP A 137 -5.06 26.10 -23.42
CA ASP A 137 -4.78 27.46 -22.97
C ASP A 137 -4.78 27.52 -21.44
N ILE A 138 -3.87 28.32 -20.87
CA ILE A 138 -3.84 28.62 -19.44
C ILE A 138 -4.68 29.88 -19.21
N LEU A 139 -5.69 29.77 -18.35
CA LEU A 139 -6.62 30.84 -18.02
C LEU A 139 -6.21 31.48 -16.70
N GLN A 140 -6.24 32.81 -16.65
CA GLN A 140 -6.11 33.52 -15.38
C GLN A 140 -7.38 33.33 -14.56
N VAL A 141 -7.21 32.93 -13.30
CA VAL A 141 -8.30 32.75 -12.35
C VAL A 141 -8.01 33.65 -11.16
N GLU A 142 -9.00 34.47 -10.79
CA GLU A 142 -8.91 35.24 -9.55
C GLU A 142 -8.99 34.28 -8.35
N THR A 143 -7.97 34.30 -7.51
CA THR A 143 -7.94 33.48 -6.30
C THR A 143 -8.09 34.31 -5.04
N VAL A 144 -8.71 33.72 -4.03
CA VAL A 144 -8.82 34.31 -2.68
C VAL A 144 -7.53 34.05 -1.92
N ALA A 145 -7.19 34.93 -0.98
CA ALA A 145 -6.01 34.79 -0.13
C ALA A 145 -5.94 33.39 0.52
N GLY A 146 -4.81 32.70 0.32
CA GLY A 146 -4.56 31.35 0.82
C GLY A 146 -4.93 30.21 -0.13
N VAL A 147 -5.46 30.51 -1.32
CA VAL A 147 -5.79 29.50 -2.35
C VAL A 147 -4.97 29.76 -3.61
N THR A 148 -4.31 28.72 -4.11
CA THR A 148 -3.68 28.72 -5.43
C THR A 148 -4.52 27.88 -6.38
N ALA A 149 -4.92 28.45 -7.52
CA ALA A 149 -5.69 27.77 -8.54
C ALA A 149 -5.04 27.95 -9.90
N LEU A 150 -5.20 26.94 -10.76
CA LEU A 150 -4.74 26.94 -12.14
C LEU A 150 -5.95 26.72 -13.04
N GLY A 151 -6.31 27.75 -13.81
CA GLY A 151 -7.34 27.64 -14.83
C GLY A 151 -6.74 27.16 -16.14
N TRP A 152 -7.45 26.27 -16.83
CA TRP A 152 -7.06 25.82 -18.16
C TRP A 152 -8.28 25.45 -18.99
N GLY A 153 -8.13 25.49 -20.32
CA GLY A 153 -9.17 25.14 -21.26
C GLY A 153 -8.60 24.41 -22.47
N LEU A 154 -9.33 23.42 -22.98
CA LEU A 154 -8.96 22.72 -24.21
C LEU A 154 -9.56 23.47 -25.41
N LYS A 155 -8.72 23.79 -26.40
CA LYS A 155 -9.14 24.52 -27.59
C LYS A 155 -10.15 23.73 -28.43
N GLN A 156 -10.04 22.41 -28.46
CA GLN A 156 -11.00 21.55 -29.15
C GLN A 156 -12.42 21.70 -28.58
N ILE A 157 -12.53 21.76 -27.25
CA ILE A 157 -13.82 21.96 -26.58
C ILE A 157 -14.33 23.37 -26.87
N SER A 158 -13.47 24.38 -26.76
CA SER A 158 -13.81 25.77 -27.04
C SER A 158 -14.37 25.96 -28.46
N LYS A 159 -13.71 25.37 -29.48
CA LYS A 159 -14.18 25.37 -30.87
C LYS A 159 -15.55 24.69 -31.04
N SER A 160 -15.80 23.61 -30.29
CA SER A 160 -17.09 22.88 -30.37
C SER A 160 -18.25 23.66 -29.75
N LEU A 161 -17.93 24.53 -28.79
CA LEU A 161 -18.88 25.35 -28.05
C LEU A 161 -19.06 26.76 -28.64
N GLU A 162 -18.22 27.15 -29.60
CA GLU A 162 -18.32 28.44 -30.31
C GLU A 162 -19.71 28.59 -30.95
N GLY A 163 -20.43 29.66 -30.57
CA GLY A 163 -21.81 29.90 -31.01
C GLY A 163 -22.91 29.15 -30.24
N LYS A 164 -22.58 28.32 -29.25
CA LYS A 164 -23.56 27.58 -28.41
C LYS A 164 -23.64 28.04 -26.96
N ILE A 165 -22.69 28.85 -26.50
CA ILE A 165 -22.63 29.30 -25.10
C ILE A 165 -23.43 30.62 -24.96
N VAL A 166 -24.47 30.60 -24.12
CA VAL A 166 -25.06 31.80 -23.52
C VAL A 166 -24.29 32.06 -22.24
N ALA A 167 -23.62 33.21 -22.14
CA ALA A 167 -22.94 33.60 -20.91
C ALA A 167 -23.97 33.76 -19.78
N ILE A 168 -23.98 32.82 -18.83
CA ILE A 168 -24.72 32.99 -17.57
C ILE A 168 -23.77 33.75 -16.65
N ALA A 169 -23.91 35.07 -16.62
CA ALA A 169 -23.39 35.85 -15.50
C ALA A 169 -24.19 35.47 -14.25
N ILE A 170 -23.51 34.95 -13.24
CA ILE A 170 -24.05 34.80 -11.87
C ILE A 170 -23.49 35.95 -11.05
#